data_AF-A0A6S7GP57-F1
#
_entry.id   AF-A0A6S7GP57-F1
#
_cell.length_a   1.000
_cell.length_b   1.000
_cell.length_c   1.000
_cell.angle_alpha   90.00
_cell.angle_beta   90.00
_cell.angle_gamma   90.00
#
_symmetry.space_group_name_H-M   'P 1'
#
loop_
_entity.id
_entity.type
_entity.pdbx_description
1 polymer ?
#
loop_
_entity_poly.entity_id
_entity_poly.type
_entity_poly.pdbx_seq_one_letter_code
_entity_poly.pdbx_strand_id
1 'polypeptide(L)'
;MHRFGKGLKILPSLTINIGELVDNSPQDCAVCGRLARYYCRECFAVTGTDIDSSGNICKECNERVHSDYKRNKHKKHPINVSHEICTSYANKPVEHREMELFAVICIETSHYVTFAKCEEPDGVVKWCFFDSMADRVGTKDGYNVPSVKECPEIIEWLSSEKQNRERIINTDDKEMPDRVRRILGDAYVCLYESKEMAMYK
;
A
#
# COMPACT_ATOMS: atom_id res chain seq x y z
N MET A 1 -2.55 11.96 -5.59
CA MET A 1 -2.54 10.88 -6.60
C MET A 1 -2.35 11.50 -7.97
N HIS A 2 -1.44 10.97 -8.80
CA HIS A 2 -1.25 11.49 -10.16
C HIS A 2 -2.49 11.17 -11.01
N ARG A 3 -3.05 12.18 -11.69
CA ARG A 3 -4.13 11.98 -12.68
C ARG A 3 -3.50 11.46 -13.96
N PHE A 4 -3.39 10.14 -14.05
CA PHE A 4 -2.97 9.48 -15.26
C PHE A 4 -4.09 9.51 -16.30
N GLY A 5 -3.75 9.62 -17.59
CA GLY A 5 -4.73 9.64 -18.68
C GLY A 5 -5.58 8.36 -18.75
N LYS A 6 -6.68 8.40 -19.51
CA LYS A 6 -7.59 7.26 -19.71
C LYS A 6 -6.80 5.98 -20.04
N GLY A 7 -6.99 4.92 -19.24
CA GLY A 7 -6.44 3.58 -19.48
C GLY A 7 -5.39 3.10 -18.48
N LEU A 8 -4.99 3.90 -17.49
CA LEU A 8 -4.06 3.48 -16.44
C LEU A 8 -4.80 2.98 -15.20
N LYS A 9 -4.74 1.66 -14.94
CA LYS A 9 -5.26 1.03 -13.73
C LYS A 9 -4.24 1.14 -12.61
N ILE A 10 -4.69 1.50 -11.41
CA ILE A 10 -3.89 1.51 -10.20
C ILE A 10 -4.40 0.38 -9.32
N LEU A 11 -3.49 -0.46 -8.84
CA LEU A 11 -3.79 -1.47 -7.83
C LEU A 11 -3.43 -0.90 -6.45
N PRO A 12 -4.41 -0.56 -5.59
CA PRO A 12 -4.14 -0.18 -4.21
C PRO A 12 -3.61 -1.38 -3.44
N SER A 13 -2.46 -1.23 -2.79
CA SER A 13 -1.94 -2.25 -1.88
C SER A 13 -2.85 -2.38 -0.67
N LEU A 14 -3.16 -3.61 -0.25
CA LEU A 14 -3.99 -3.84 0.94
C LEU A 14 -3.29 -3.41 2.24
N THR A 15 -1.97 -3.49 2.24
CA THR A 15 -1.10 -3.06 3.33
C THR A 15 0.07 -2.30 2.76
N ILE A 16 0.52 -1.26 3.47
CA ILE A 16 1.74 -0.52 3.14
C ILE A 16 2.65 -0.48 4.35
N ASN A 17 3.96 -0.64 4.14
CA ASN A 17 4.96 -0.38 5.16
C ASN A 17 5.43 1.07 5.03
N ILE A 18 5.18 1.89 6.05
CA ILE A 18 5.61 3.29 6.07
C ILE A 18 6.95 3.50 6.79
N GLY A 19 7.59 2.43 7.27
CA GLY A 19 8.87 2.49 7.97
C GLY A 19 9.88 3.35 7.22
N GLU A 20 10.11 3.08 5.93
CA GLU A 20 11.07 3.85 5.12
C GLU A 20 10.74 5.34 4.93
N LEU A 21 9.48 5.74 5.15
CA LEU A 21 9.01 7.12 4.92
C LEU A 21 9.02 7.97 6.20
N VAL A 22 9.11 7.34 7.37
CA VAL A 22 9.10 8.05 8.65
C VAL A 22 10.54 8.45 9.00
N ASP A 23 10.76 9.75 9.20
CA ASP A 23 12.07 10.25 9.63
C ASP A 23 12.45 9.66 11.01
N ASN A 24 13.74 9.39 11.20
CA ASN A 24 14.27 8.72 12.40
C ASN A 24 13.49 7.44 12.78
N SER A 25 13.13 6.61 11.81
CA SER A 25 12.57 5.28 12.07
C SER A 25 13.61 4.19 11.81
N PRO A 26 13.52 3.03 12.51
CA PRO A 26 14.40 1.90 12.25
C PRO A 26 14.13 1.33 10.85
N GLN A 27 15.20 1.10 10.10
CA GLN A 27 15.15 0.48 8.77
C GLN A 27 15.71 -0.94 8.85
N ASP A 28 15.05 -1.91 8.24
CA ASP A 28 15.51 -3.29 8.22
C ASP A 28 16.59 -3.49 7.15
N CYS A 29 17.52 -4.40 7.45
CA CYS A 29 18.52 -4.81 6.48
C CYS A 29 17.92 -5.83 5.51
N ALA A 30 17.93 -5.54 4.21
CA ALA A 30 17.41 -6.42 3.15
C ALA A 30 18.03 -7.82 3.09
N VAL A 31 19.12 -8.07 3.82
CA VAL A 31 19.82 -9.36 3.88
C VAL A 31 19.44 -10.17 5.13
N CYS A 32 19.17 -9.51 6.27
CA CYS A 32 19.00 -10.21 7.56
C CYS A 32 17.93 -9.66 8.50
N GLY A 33 17.19 -8.61 8.11
CA GLY A 33 16.12 -8.00 8.90
C GLY A 33 16.55 -7.19 10.13
N ARG A 34 17.84 -7.20 10.50
CA ARG A 34 18.39 -6.38 11.60
C ARG A 34 18.54 -4.92 11.19
N LEU A 35 18.71 -4.04 12.18
CA LEU A 35 18.84 -2.59 11.97
C LEU A 35 19.90 -2.23 10.92
N ALA A 36 19.45 -1.62 9.83
CA ALA A 36 20.29 -1.08 8.78
C ALA A 36 21.05 0.16 9.26
N ARG A 37 22.26 0.31 8.72
CA ARG A 37 23.19 1.42 9.04
C ARG A 37 23.63 2.17 7.79
N TYR A 38 23.48 1.54 6.63
CA TYR A 38 23.90 2.07 5.35
C TYR A 38 22.82 1.83 4.32
N TYR A 39 22.66 2.79 3.42
CA TYR A 39 21.87 2.67 2.20
C TYR A 39 22.80 2.60 0.99
N CYS A 40 22.54 1.67 0.08
CA CYS A 40 23.27 1.53 -1.17
C CYS A 40 22.30 1.44 -2.35
N ARG A 41 22.25 2.52 -3.14
CA ARG A 41 21.36 2.63 -4.31
C ARG A 41 21.66 1.59 -5.40
N GLU A 42 22.92 1.24 -5.57
CA GLU A 42 23.35 0.26 -6.58
C GLU A 42 22.95 -1.16 -6.17
N CYS A 43 22.98 -1.48 -4.87
CA CYS A 43 22.46 -2.75 -4.37
C CYS A 43 20.95 -2.86 -4.57
N PHE A 44 20.20 -1.77 -4.33
CA PHE A 44 18.76 -1.68 -4.62
C PHE A 44 18.45 -1.99 -6.09
N ALA A 45 19.19 -1.38 -7.03
CA ALA A 45 18.94 -1.54 -8.47
C ALA A 45 19.19 -2.98 -9.00
N VAL A 46 20.03 -3.76 -8.32
CA VAL A 46 20.34 -5.15 -8.71
C VAL A 46 19.31 -6.14 -8.15
N THR A 47 18.71 -5.85 -7.00
CA THR A 47 17.68 -6.70 -6.37
C THR A 47 16.25 -6.31 -6.72
N GLY A 48 16.03 -5.10 -7.28
CA GLY A 48 14.73 -4.48 -7.53
C GLY A 48 13.80 -5.16 -8.55
N THR A 49 13.96 -6.45 -8.83
CA THR A 49 12.94 -7.28 -9.49
C THR A 49 11.83 -7.71 -8.54
N ASP A 50 12.10 -7.74 -7.23
CA ASP A 50 11.10 -8.01 -6.20
C ASP A 50 10.71 -6.71 -5.48
N ILE A 51 9.40 -6.51 -5.35
CA ILE A 51 8.72 -5.32 -4.79
C ILE A 51 9.23 -4.93 -3.38
N ASP A 52 9.88 -5.84 -2.66
CA ASP A 52 10.32 -5.67 -1.26
C ASP A 52 11.84 -5.42 -1.10
N SER A 53 12.55 -5.19 -2.20
CA SER A 53 14.01 -5.14 -2.16
C SER A 53 14.52 -3.75 -1.76
N SER A 54 14.78 -3.48 -0.48
CA SER A 54 15.38 -2.21 -0.04
C SER A 54 16.92 -2.18 -0.24
N GLY A 55 17.48 -0.98 -0.44
CA GLY A 55 18.93 -0.77 -0.48
C GLY A 55 19.59 -0.73 0.91
N ASN A 56 18.83 -1.02 1.96
CA ASN A 56 19.20 -0.84 3.36
C ASN A 56 19.99 -2.06 3.86
N ILE A 57 21.15 -1.81 4.46
CA ILE A 57 22.09 -2.85 4.86
C ILE A 57 22.68 -2.55 6.25
N CYS A 58 22.69 -3.55 7.13
CA CYS A 58 23.34 -3.47 8.44
C CYS A 58 24.87 -3.47 8.29
N LYS A 59 25.61 -3.14 9.36
CA LYS A 59 27.07 -3.05 9.31
C LYS A 59 27.75 -4.34 8.84
N GLU A 60 27.35 -5.48 9.40
CA GLU A 60 27.94 -6.78 9.08
C GLU A 60 27.63 -7.24 7.65
N CYS A 61 26.38 -7.08 7.21
CA CYS A 61 25.99 -7.45 5.84
C CYS A 61 26.63 -6.50 4.82
N ASN A 62 26.87 -5.24 5.17
CA ASN A 62 27.52 -4.28 4.29
C ASN A 62 28.97 -4.69 3.99
N GLU A 63 29.70 -5.23 4.97
CA GLU A 63 31.06 -5.74 4.75
C GLU A 63 31.05 -6.97 3.84
N ARG A 64 30.15 -7.93 4.08
CA ARG A 64 30.03 -9.15 3.28
C ARG A 64 29.54 -8.91 1.84
N VAL A 65 28.53 -8.07 1.65
CA VAL A 65 27.94 -7.81 0.33
C VAL A 65 28.93 -7.04 -0.56
N HIS A 66 29.69 -6.11 0.02
CA HIS A 66 30.60 -5.26 -0.74
C HIS A 66 32.05 -5.75 -0.71
N SER A 67 32.32 -6.96 -0.20
CA SER A 67 33.58 -7.66 -0.49
C SER A 67 33.58 -8.30 -1.88
N ASP A 68 32.40 -8.51 -2.47
CA ASP A 68 32.25 -9.01 -3.85
C ASP A 68 32.86 -8.01 -4.84
N TYR A 69 33.66 -8.51 -5.79
CA TYR A 69 34.34 -7.69 -6.80
C TYR A 69 33.39 -6.86 -7.67
N LYS A 70 32.15 -7.32 -7.86
CA LYS A 70 31.11 -6.60 -8.61
C LYS A 70 30.52 -5.45 -7.83
N ARG A 71 30.56 -5.52 -6.49
CA ARG A 71 29.87 -4.58 -5.58
C ARG A 71 30.81 -3.72 -4.76
N ASN A 72 32.11 -4.01 -4.74
CA ASN A 72 33.10 -3.32 -3.90
C ASN A 72 33.25 -1.82 -4.17
N LYS A 73 32.86 -1.36 -5.36
CA LYS A 73 32.88 0.05 -5.77
C LYS A 73 31.56 0.78 -5.50
N HIS A 74 30.54 0.08 -5.00
CA HIS A 74 29.26 0.74 -4.76
C HIS A 74 29.37 1.84 -3.71
N LYS A 75 28.62 2.91 -3.90
CA LYS A 75 28.54 4.02 -2.95
C LYS A 75 27.56 3.69 -1.83
N LYS A 76 28.07 3.77 -0.60
CA LYS A 76 27.33 3.52 0.64
C LYS A 76 27.07 4.84 1.34
N HIS A 77 25.83 5.08 1.72
CA HIS A 77 25.41 6.28 2.44
C HIS A 77 25.02 5.89 3.86
N PRO A 78 25.58 6.51 4.91
CA PRO A 78 25.14 6.22 6.28
C PRO A 78 23.69 6.66 6.46
N ILE A 79 22.89 5.83 7.12
CA ILE A 79 21.52 6.15 7.52
C ILE A 79 21.61 6.85 8.88
N ASN A 80 20.96 8.01 9.00
CA ASN A 80 20.88 8.71 10.28
C ASN A 80 19.91 7.96 11.19
N VAL A 81 20.40 7.42 12.30
CA VAL A 81 19.61 6.65 13.27
C VAL A 81 19.99 7.11 14.67
N SER A 82 19.01 7.54 15.46
CA SER A 82 19.24 8.03 16.83
C SER A 82 19.84 6.94 17.72
N HIS A 83 20.61 7.34 18.74
CA HIS A 83 21.22 6.43 19.70
C HIS A 83 20.18 5.54 20.43
N GLU A 84 18.99 6.10 20.68
CA GLU A 84 17.88 5.37 21.30
C GLU A 84 17.43 4.18 20.42
N ILE A 85 17.24 4.41 19.12
CA ILE A 85 16.87 3.34 18.17
C ILE A 85 18.00 2.31 18.06
N CYS A 86 19.27 2.77 18.03
CA CYS A 86 20.42 1.87 18.04
C CYS A 86 20.38 0.89 19.21
N THR A 87 20.04 1.40 20.39
CA THR A 87 20.02 0.64 21.64
C THR A 87 18.82 -0.31 21.66
N SER A 88 17.63 0.18 21.29
CA SER A 88 16.40 -0.61 21.26
C SER A 88 16.45 -1.80 20.29
N TYR A 89 17.12 -1.62 19.15
CA TYR A 89 17.20 -2.62 18.06
C TYR A 89 18.56 -3.31 17.94
N ALA A 90 19.43 -3.21 18.96
CA ALA A 90 20.78 -3.79 18.91
C ALA A 90 20.78 -5.30 18.61
N ASN A 91 19.82 -6.04 19.19
CA ASN A 91 19.70 -7.49 19.07
C ASN A 91 18.28 -7.93 18.69
N LYS A 92 17.48 -7.02 18.11
CA LYS A 92 16.10 -7.29 17.71
C LYS A 92 15.94 -7.04 16.21
N PRO A 93 15.10 -7.82 15.51
CA PRO A 93 14.68 -7.45 14.17
C PRO A 93 13.93 -6.12 14.22
N VAL A 94 13.95 -5.39 13.10
CA VAL A 94 13.16 -4.16 12.97
C VAL A 94 11.69 -4.54 12.84
N GLU A 95 10.84 -3.85 13.57
CA GLU A 95 9.38 -4.04 13.48
C GLU A 95 8.83 -3.16 12.35
N HIS A 96 8.03 -3.77 11.48
CA HIS A 96 7.42 -3.07 10.35
C HIS A 96 6.23 -2.23 10.83
N ARG A 97 6.20 -0.96 10.43
CA ARG A 97 5.05 -0.09 10.65
C ARG A 97 4.09 -0.26 9.49
N GLU A 98 3.26 -1.28 9.60
CA GLU A 98 2.21 -1.54 8.63
C GLU A 98 1.00 -0.64 8.84
N MET A 99 0.48 -0.11 7.74
CA MET A 99 -0.84 0.48 7.70
C MET A 99 -1.71 -0.34 6.75
N GLU A 100 -3.00 -0.41 7.07
CA GLU A 100 -3.97 -1.18 6.33
C GLU A 100 -4.88 -0.25 5.52
N LEU A 101 -5.13 -0.60 4.25
CA LEU A 101 -6.09 0.10 3.42
C LEU A 101 -7.48 -0.12 4.00
N PHE A 102 -8.18 0.96 4.35
CA PHE A 102 -9.54 0.89 4.88
C PHE A 102 -10.57 1.59 4.01
N ALA A 103 -10.16 2.51 3.13
CA ALA A 103 -11.06 3.13 2.17
C ALA A 103 -10.36 3.60 0.88
N VAL A 104 -11.09 3.62 -0.22
CA VAL A 104 -10.69 4.17 -1.52
C VAL A 104 -11.79 5.09 -2.01
N ILE A 105 -11.46 6.36 -2.22
CA ILE A 105 -12.33 7.33 -2.86
C ILE A 105 -12.06 7.27 -4.36
N CYS A 106 -13.11 7.07 -5.15
CA CYS A 106 -13.03 6.99 -6.61
C CYS A 106 -13.80 8.13 -7.27
N ILE A 107 -13.34 8.56 -8.44
CA ILE A 107 -14.02 9.54 -9.29
C ILE A 107 -13.79 9.23 -10.76
N GLU A 108 -14.87 8.95 -11.49
CA GLU A 108 -14.80 8.71 -12.94
C GLU A 108 -14.82 10.04 -13.72
N THR A 109 -15.73 10.96 -13.36
CA THR A 109 -15.89 12.25 -14.02
C THR A 109 -16.03 13.40 -13.01
N SER A 110 -17.20 13.52 -12.39
CA SER A 110 -17.53 14.55 -11.40
C SER A 110 -18.20 13.98 -10.15
N HIS A 111 -18.55 12.69 -10.16
CA HIS A 111 -19.24 12.01 -9.07
C HIS A 111 -18.27 11.18 -8.25
N TYR A 112 -18.14 11.52 -6.96
CA TYR A 112 -17.33 10.77 -6.01
C TYR A 112 -18.13 9.63 -5.41
N VAL A 113 -17.47 8.48 -5.32
CA VAL A 113 -17.97 7.31 -4.60
C VAL A 113 -16.87 6.76 -3.70
N THR A 114 -17.23 5.86 -2.80
CA THR A 114 -16.27 5.33 -1.83
C THR A 114 -16.41 3.83 -1.70
N PHE A 115 -15.28 3.15 -1.77
CA PHE A 115 -15.12 1.79 -1.28
C PHE A 115 -14.57 1.87 0.13
N ALA A 116 -15.18 1.22 1.11
CA ALA A 116 -14.71 1.24 2.49
C ALA A 116 -14.87 -0.12 3.15
N LYS A 117 -13.99 -0.42 4.10
CA LYS A 117 -14.18 -1.50 5.06
C LYS A 117 -15.30 -1.10 6.03
N CYS A 118 -16.28 -1.98 6.17
CA CYS A 118 -17.36 -1.89 7.14
C CYS A 118 -17.23 -3.08 8.08
N GLU A 119 -17.10 -2.78 9.37
CA GLU A 119 -17.09 -3.78 10.42
C GLU A 119 -18.51 -3.98 10.93
N GLU A 120 -18.96 -5.23 10.93
CA GLU A 120 -20.24 -5.63 11.48
C GLU A 120 -20.17 -5.80 13.00
N PRO A 121 -21.30 -5.79 13.73
CA PRO A 121 -21.32 -5.96 15.18
C PRO A 121 -20.68 -7.26 15.70
N ASP A 122 -20.56 -8.28 14.85
CA ASP A 122 -19.91 -9.56 15.16
C ASP A 122 -18.39 -9.57 14.86
N GLY A 123 -17.83 -8.43 14.45
CA GLY A 123 -16.41 -8.24 14.12
C GLY A 123 -16.04 -8.67 12.70
N VAL A 124 -17.01 -9.08 11.86
CA VAL A 124 -16.75 -9.41 10.46
C VAL A 124 -16.51 -8.13 9.67
N VAL A 125 -15.34 -8.03 9.04
CA VAL A 125 -15.01 -6.91 8.15
C VAL A 125 -15.39 -7.24 6.71
N LYS A 126 -16.24 -6.40 6.12
CA LYS A 126 -16.68 -6.48 4.73
C LYS A 126 -16.24 -5.26 3.94
N TRP A 127 -16.10 -5.39 2.63
CA TRP A 127 -15.98 -4.23 1.76
C TRP A 127 -17.35 -3.79 1.29
N CYS A 128 -17.59 -2.48 1.37
CA CYS A 128 -18.83 -1.84 0.96
C CYS A 128 -18.54 -0.73 -0.04
N PHE A 129 -19.45 -0.62 -1.00
CA PHE A 129 -19.52 0.45 -1.97
C PHE A 129 -20.59 1.45 -1.54
N PHE A 130 -20.20 2.72 -1.40
CA PHE A 130 -21.06 3.81 -1.02
C PHE A 130 -21.21 4.82 -2.16
N ASP A 131 -22.45 5.15 -2.47
CA ASP A 131 -22.84 6.18 -3.43
C ASP A 131 -23.86 7.14 -2.79
N SER A 132 -23.47 8.41 -2.67
CA SER A 132 -24.29 9.45 -2.04
C SER A 132 -25.47 9.93 -2.90
N MET A 133 -25.44 9.62 -4.20
CA MET A 133 -26.47 10.01 -5.18
C MET A 133 -26.95 8.79 -5.98
N ALA A 134 -27.06 7.63 -5.31
CA ALA A 134 -27.42 6.37 -5.93
C ALA A 134 -28.82 6.38 -6.57
N ASP A 135 -29.75 7.14 -5.98
CA ASP A 135 -31.10 7.33 -6.50
C ASP A 135 -31.62 8.75 -6.16
N ARG A 136 -32.77 9.13 -6.73
CA ARG A 136 -33.41 10.43 -6.49
C ARG A 136 -34.92 10.28 -6.37
N VAL A 137 -35.47 10.86 -5.30
CA VAL A 137 -36.92 10.98 -5.12
C VAL A 137 -37.37 12.37 -5.54
N GLY A 138 -38.31 12.43 -6.48
CA GLY A 138 -38.86 13.68 -7.00
C GLY A 138 -37.96 14.40 -8.02
N THR A 139 -38.41 15.55 -8.51
CA THR A 139 -37.72 16.33 -9.54
C THR A 139 -37.09 17.59 -8.95
N LYS A 140 -37.78 18.73 -9.02
CA LYS A 140 -37.23 20.06 -8.70
C LYS A 140 -36.97 20.26 -7.21
N ASP A 141 -37.93 19.84 -6.37
CA ASP A 141 -37.83 19.87 -4.89
C ASP A 141 -37.49 18.49 -4.32
N GLY A 142 -36.89 17.63 -5.14
CA GLY A 142 -36.50 16.28 -4.77
C GLY A 142 -35.20 16.23 -3.96
N TYR A 143 -34.89 15.05 -3.43
CA TYR A 143 -33.66 14.77 -2.69
C TYR A 143 -32.99 13.49 -3.19
N ASN A 144 -31.68 13.40 -2.96
CA ASN A 144 -30.90 12.21 -3.30
C ASN A 144 -31.05 11.15 -2.20
N VAL A 145 -31.09 9.88 -2.61
CA VAL A 145 -31.13 8.73 -1.72
C VAL A 145 -29.77 8.03 -1.81
N PRO A 146 -29.00 7.98 -0.70
CA PRO A 146 -27.72 7.28 -0.70
C PRO A 146 -27.91 5.77 -0.67
N SER A 147 -26.91 5.03 -1.14
CA SER A 147 -26.87 3.57 -1.07
C SER A 147 -25.52 3.09 -0.55
N VAL A 148 -25.59 2.07 0.31
CA VAL A 148 -24.44 1.22 0.70
C VAL A 148 -24.72 -0.18 0.18
N LYS A 149 -23.76 -0.80 -0.50
CA LYS A 149 -23.87 -2.16 -1.01
C LYS A 149 -22.58 -2.92 -0.74
N GLU A 150 -22.67 -4.12 -0.17
CA GLU A 150 -21.52 -5.02 -0.03
C GLU A 150 -20.91 -5.33 -1.40
N CYS A 151 -19.58 -5.39 -1.47
CA CYS A 151 -18.80 -5.75 -2.67
C CYS A 151 -17.67 -6.73 -2.30
N PRO A 152 -18.00 -8.01 -2.03
CA PRO A 152 -17.01 -9.03 -1.68
C PRO A 152 -15.98 -9.27 -2.79
N GLU A 153 -16.33 -9.00 -4.05
CA GLU A 153 -15.43 -9.12 -5.20
C GLU A 153 -14.17 -8.27 -5.05
N ILE A 154 -14.22 -7.16 -4.32
CA ILE A 154 -13.05 -6.28 -4.14
C ILE A 154 -11.89 -7.01 -3.46
N ILE A 155 -12.18 -7.86 -2.47
CA ILE A 155 -11.12 -8.60 -1.76
C ILE A 155 -10.41 -9.54 -2.73
N GLU A 156 -11.15 -10.30 -3.54
CA GLU A 156 -10.58 -11.26 -4.49
C GLU A 156 -9.62 -10.58 -5.47
N TRP A 157 -9.97 -9.39 -5.95
CA TRP A 157 -9.19 -8.64 -6.93
C TRP A 157 -8.02 -7.86 -6.33
N LEU A 158 -8.12 -7.40 -5.08
CA LEU A 158 -7.04 -6.69 -4.39
C LEU A 158 -6.05 -7.62 -3.67
N SER A 159 -6.44 -8.86 -3.36
CA SER A 159 -5.57 -9.85 -2.68
C SER A 159 -4.38 -10.26 -3.56
N SER A 160 -3.33 -10.89 -3.00
CA SER A 160 -2.26 -11.55 -3.78
C SER A 160 -1.68 -10.73 -4.95
N GLU A 161 -1.08 -9.59 -4.63
CA GLU A 161 -0.71 -8.53 -5.58
C GLU A 161 -0.02 -9.02 -6.86
N LYS A 162 0.87 -10.03 -6.80
CA LYS A 162 1.64 -10.47 -7.98
C LYS A 162 0.78 -11.18 -9.03
N GLN A 163 -0.05 -12.15 -8.63
CA GLN A 163 -0.94 -12.87 -9.54
C GLN A 163 -2.09 -11.97 -10.03
N ASN A 164 -2.60 -11.12 -9.14
CA ASN A 164 -3.68 -10.21 -9.51
C ASN A 164 -3.22 -9.03 -10.38
N ARG A 165 -1.96 -8.57 -10.27
CA ARG A 165 -1.39 -7.62 -11.24
C ARG A 165 -1.45 -8.18 -12.67
N GLU A 166 -1.03 -9.43 -12.87
CA GLU A 166 -1.08 -10.08 -14.19
C GLU A 166 -2.53 -10.23 -14.68
N ARG A 167 -3.44 -10.67 -13.80
CA ARG A 167 -4.88 -10.74 -14.13
C ARG A 167 -5.44 -9.37 -14.53
N ILE A 168 -5.17 -8.32 -13.76
CA ILE A 168 -5.68 -6.97 -14.01
C ILE A 168 -5.16 -6.38 -15.33
N ILE A 169 -3.90 -6.66 -15.67
CA ILE A 169 -3.29 -6.22 -16.93
C ILE A 169 -3.92 -6.95 -18.12
N ASN A 170 -4.21 -8.24 -17.98
CA ASN A 170 -4.67 -9.08 -19.07
C ASN A 170 -6.20 -9.10 -19.25
N THR A 171 -6.97 -8.68 -18.24
CA THR A 171 -8.44 -8.62 -18.33
C THR A 171 -8.90 -7.30 -18.96
N ASP A 172 -9.75 -7.41 -19.99
CA ASP A 172 -10.43 -6.26 -20.61
C ASP A 172 -11.39 -5.60 -19.62
N ASP A 173 -11.49 -4.28 -19.64
CA ASP A 173 -12.37 -3.50 -18.76
C ASP A 173 -13.83 -3.94 -18.83
N LYS A 174 -14.28 -4.46 -19.98
CA LYS A 174 -15.66 -4.96 -20.19
C LYS A 174 -15.94 -6.28 -19.50
N GLU A 175 -14.90 -7.04 -19.17
CA GLU A 175 -15.01 -8.33 -18.48
C GLU A 175 -14.88 -8.18 -16.97
N MET A 176 -14.44 -7.01 -16.49
CA MET A 176 -14.35 -6.72 -15.06
C MET A 176 -15.73 -6.36 -14.48
N PRO A 177 -16.04 -6.80 -13.25
CA PRO A 177 -17.18 -6.28 -12.52
C PRO A 177 -17.11 -4.75 -12.40
N ASP A 178 -18.23 -4.05 -12.52
CA ASP A 178 -18.27 -2.58 -12.54
C ASP A 178 -17.55 -1.95 -11.35
N ARG A 179 -17.70 -2.53 -10.16
CA ARG A 179 -17.07 -2.05 -8.92
C ARG A 179 -15.56 -2.25 -8.92
N VAL A 180 -15.09 -3.35 -9.48
CA VAL A 180 -13.66 -3.62 -9.67
C VAL A 180 -13.07 -2.65 -10.68
N ARG A 181 -13.75 -2.43 -11.81
CA ARG A 181 -13.32 -1.43 -12.80
C ARG A 181 -13.19 -0.04 -12.17
N ARG A 182 -14.17 0.36 -11.35
CA ARG A 182 -14.14 1.67 -10.66
C ARG A 182 -13.01 1.78 -9.64
N ILE A 183 -12.79 0.77 -8.79
CA ILE A 183 -11.72 0.86 -7.78
C ILE A 183 -10.33 0.89 -8.43
N LEU A 184 -10.13 0.19 -9.55
CA LEU A 184 -8.84 0.11 -10.23
C LEU A 184 -8.61 1.26 -11.20
N GLY A 185 -9.64 1.69 -11.93
CA GLY A 185 -9.55 2.72 -12.97
C GLY A 185 -9.78 4.14 -12.46
N ASP A 186 -10.61 4.31 -11.43
CA ASP A 186 -11.08 5.63 -10.99
C ASP A 186 -10.58 6.00 -9.58
N ALA A 187 -9.67 5.22 -8.99
CA ALA A 187 -9.11 5.55 -7.66
C ALA A 187 -8.47 6.95 -7.64
N TYR A 188 -8.92 7.76 -6.70
CA TYR A 188 -8.48 9.14 -6.51
C TYR A 188 -7.68 9.33 -5.22
N VAL A 189 -8.15 8.71 -4.13
CA VAL A 189 -7.46 8.72 -2.83
C VAL A 189 -7.58 7.33 -2.21
N CYS A 190 -6.45 6.77 -1.77
CA CYS A 190 -6.39 5.57 -0.95
C CYS A 190 -6.10 5.99 0.50
N LEU A 191 -6.90 5.49 1.44
CA LEU A 191 -6.85 5.85 2.84
C LEU A 191 -6.37 4.63 3.64
N TYR A 192 -5.32 4.84 4.41
CA TYR A 192 -4.67 3.83 5.23
C TYR A 192 -4.75 4.23 6.70
N GLU A 193 -4.96 3.25 7.58
CA GLU A 193 -4.96 3.44 9.03
C GLU A 193 -4.01 2.45 9.72
N SER A 194 -3.50 2.83 10.89
CA SER A 194 -2.72 1.90 11.73
C SER A 194 -3.66 0.88 12.37
N LYS A 195 -3.27 -0.39 12.38
CA LYS A 195 -4.01 -1.46 13.09
C LYS A 195 -4.19 -1.14 14.58
N GLU A 196 -3.27 -0.39 15.18
CA GLU A 196 -3.39 0.05 16.58
C GLU A 196 -4.51 1.07 16.80
N MET A 197 -4.78 1.94 15.81
CA MET A 197 -5.88 2.91 15.89
C MET A 197 -7.24 2.29 15.60
N ALA A 198 -7.29 1.20 14.82
CA ALA A 198 -8.52 0.45 14.59
C ALA A 198 -9.06 -0.20 15.87
N MET A 199 -8.19 -0.55 16.83
CA MET A 199 -8.57 -1.13 18.13
C MET A 199 -9.19 -0.14 19.13
N TYR A 200 -9.22 1.17 18.83
CA TYR A 200 -9.81 2.20 19.70
C TYR A 200 -11.22 2.62 19.27
N LYS A 201 -11.97 1.72 18.63
CA LYS A 201 -13.38 1.94 18.26
C LYS A 201 -14.34 1.35 19.29
#